data_AF-A0A351BKI0-F1
#
_entry.id   AF-A0A351BKI0-F1
#
_cell.length_a   1.000
_cell.length_b   1.000
_cell.length_c   1.000
_cell.angle_alpha   90.00
_cell.angle_beta   90.00
_cell.angle_gamma   90.00
#
_symmetry.space_group_name_H-M   'P 1'
#
loop_
_entity.id
_entity.type
_entity.pdbx_description
1 polymer ?
#
loop_
_entity_poly.entity_id
_entity_poly.type
_entity_poly.pdbx_seq_one_letter_code
_entity_poly.pdbx_strand_id
1 'polypeptide(L)'
;MQAIYMDNNATTACDPAVVAAMLPYFTEQFGNASSIHSFGSRVGKAIKEARGQVQSLLGAAHDSEIVFNSCGTESDATAILSALKANPERRTVITTAVEHPAILSLCQWLEKEDC
;
A
#
# COMPACT_ATOMS: atom_id res chain seq x y z
N MET A 1 -31.27 -6.39 -20.84
CA MET A 1 -29.92 -6.96 -21.02
C MET A 1 -29.18 -6.78 -19.70
N GLN A 2 -28.54 -7.82 -19.18
CA GLN A 2 -27.80 -7.75 -17.91
C GLN A 2 -26.37 -7.27 -18.19
N ALA A 3 -25.87 -6.33 -17.40
CA ALA A 3 -24.48 -5.88 -17.51
C ALA A 3 -23.53 -6.97 -17.01
N ILE A 4 -22.41 -7.17 -17.71
CA ILE A 4 -21.35 -8.11 -17.35
C ILE A 4 -20.05 -7.30 -17.20
N TYR A 5 -19.40 -7.44 -16.04
CA TYR A 5 -18.13 -6.77 -15.76
C TYR A 5 -16.96 -7.73 -16.05
N MET A 6 -16.07 -7.34 -16.97
CA MET A 6 -14.91 -8.13 -17.41
C MET A 6 -13.60 -7.32 -17.37
N ASP A 7 -13.53 -6.28 -16.54
CA ASP A 7 -12.37 -5.38 -16.45
C ASP A 7 -11.68 -5.46 -15.06
N ASN A 8 -11.58 -6.68 -14.50
CA ASN A 8 -11.08 -6.90 -13.14
C ASN A 8 -9.59 -6.56 -12.95
N ASN A 9 -8.83 -6.42 -14.05
CA ASN A 9 -7.43 -6.00 -13.97
C ASN A 9 -7.28 -4.51 -13.63
N ALA A 10 -8.30 -3.68 -13.93
CA ALA A 10 -8.30 -2.26 -13.59
C ALA A 10 -8.75 -2.01 -12.14
N THR A 11 -9.79 -2.72 -11.69
CA THR A 11 -10.24 -2.75 -10.30
C THR A 11 -11.18 -3.93 -10.07
N THR A 12 -11.48 -4.27 -8.82
CA THR A 12 -12.37 -5.37 -8.47
C THR A 12 -13.49 -4.90 -7.55
N ALA A 13 -14.67 -5.49 -7.67
CA ALA A 13 -15.72 -5.29 -6.66
C ALA A 13 -15.22 -5.83 -5.30
N CYS A 14 -15.40 -5.04 -4.23
CA CYS A 14 -15.05 -5.50 -2.89
C CYS A 14 -15.93 -6.69 -2.49
N ASP A 15 -15.30 -7.73 -1.92
CA ASP A 15 -16.03 -8.84 -1.32
C ASP A 15 -16.94 -8.31 -0.18
N PRO A 16 -18.23 -8.69 -0.13
CA PRO A 16 -19.15 -8.25 0.93
C PRO A 16 -18.63 -8.53 2.36
N ALA A 17 -17.90 -9.63 2.57
CA ALA A 17 -17.30 -9.95 3.86
C ALA A 17 -16.18 -8.95 4.24
N VAL A 18 -15.41 -8.48 3.25
CA VAL A 18 -14.40 -7.43 3.46
C VAL A 18 -15.07 -6.11 3.84
N VAL A 19 -16.14 -5.73 3.15
CA VAL A 19 -16.92 -4.53 3.49
C VAL A 19 -17.46 -4.62 4.91
N ALA A 20 -18.07 -5.75 5.28
CA ALA A 20 -18.59 -5.98 6.62
C ALA A 20 -17.49 -5.89 7.71
N ALA A 21 -16.29 -6.41 7.43
CA ALA A 21 -15.16 -6.31 8.35
C ALA A 21 -14.64 -4.87 8.52
N MET A 22 -14.77 -4.02 7.49
CA MET A 22 -14.33 -2.62 7.53
C MET A 22 -15.30 -1.68 8.25
N LEU A 23 -16.62 -1.89 8.10
CA LEU A 23 -17.65 -0.97 8.59
C LEU A 23 -17.54 -0.57 10.08
N PRO A 24 -17.20 -1.47 11.04
CA PRO A 24 -17.08 -1.09 12.44
C PRO A 24 -16.06 0.02 12.72
N TYR A 25 -15.02 0.17 11.89
CA TYR A 25 -13.98 1.19 12.07
C TYR A 25 -14.44 2.61 11.65
N PHE A 26 -15.59 2.72 10.98
CA PHE A 26 -16.22 4.00 10.64
C PHE A 26 -17.21 4.48 11.70
N THR A 27 -17.69 3.60 12.59
CA THR A 27 -18.80 3.91 13.51
C THR A 27 -18.47 3.63 14.98
N GLU A 28 -18.12 2.39 15.32
CA GLU A 28 -17.97 1.93 16.71
C GLU A 28 -16.51 1.98 17.18
N GLN A 29 -15.57 1.75 16.25
CA GLN A 29 -14.15 1.63 16.49
C GLN A 29 -13.36 2.72 15.74
N PHE A 30 -13.80 3.97 15.87
CA PHE A 30 -13.24 5.15 15.19
C PHE A 30 -12.01 5.76 15.89
N GLY A 31 -11.50 5.13 16.95
CA GLY A 31 -10.41 5.68 17.75
C GLY A 31 -9.10 5.79 16.97
N ASN A 32 -8.31 6.83 17.25
CA ASN A 32 -6.96 6.95 16.67
C ASN A 32 -6.07 5.81 17.20
N ALA A 33 -5.54 4.99 16.29
CA ALA A 33 -4.72 3.81 16.61
C ALA A 33 -3.44 4.14 17.42
N SER A 34 -2.95 5.37 17.35
CA SER A 34 -1.78 5.85 18.12
C SER A 34 -2.12 6.22 19.56
N SER A 35 -3.40 6.31 19.92
CA SER A 35 -3.82 6.67 21.28
C SER A 35 -3.71 5.47 22.24
N ILE A 36 -3.14 5.71 23.42
CA ILE A 36 -2.92 4.70 24.46
C ILE A 36 -4.23 4.25 25.14
N HIS A 37 -5.25 5.12 25.16
CA HIS A 37 -6.54 4.82 25.79
C HIS A 37 -7.30 3.69 25.07
N SER A 38 -8.30 3.13 25.74
CA SER A 38 -9.05 1.94 25.27
C SER A 38 -9.65 2.08 23.87
N PHE A 39 -10.11 3.28 23.49
CA PHE A 39 -10.61 3.52 22.13
C PHE A 39 -9.55 3.38 21.03
N GLY A 40 -8.31 3.82 21.27
CA GLY A 40 -7.23 3.76 20.27
C GLY A 40 -6.53 2.40 20.26
N SER A 41 -6.20 1.89 21.44
CA SER A 41 -5.52 0.60 21.60
C SER A 41 -6.26 -0.59 20.96
N ARG A 42 -7.61 -0.57 20.92
CA ARG A 42 -8.40 -1.59 20.20
C ARG A 42 -8.16 -1.54 18.69
N VAL A 43 -8.20 -0.35 18.10
CA VAL A 43 -7.94 -0.15 16.65
C VAL A 43 -6.48 -0.48 16.32
N GLY A 44 -5.54 -0.10 17.19
CA GLY A 44 -4.13 -0.45 17.03
C GLY A 44 -3.88 -1.97 16.98
N LYS A 45 -4.63 -2.76 17.76
CA LYS A 45 -4.59 -4.23 17.68
C LYS A 45 -5.11 -4.75 16.34
N ALA A 46 -6.20 -4.20 15.82
CA ALA A 46 -6.76 -4.57 14.52
C ALA A 46 -5.78 -4.28 13.38
N ILE A 47 -5.10 -3.12 13.39
CA ILE A 47 -4.06 -2.81 12.41
C ILE A 47 -2.88 -3.79 12.51
N LYS A 48 -2.46 -4.16 13.72
CA LYS A 48 -1.41 -5.16 13.92
C LYS A 48 -1.79 -6.53 13.38
N GLU A 49 -3.04 -6.94 13.60
CA GLU A 49 -3.57 -8.19 13.05
C GLU A 49 -3.59 -8.17 11.52
N ALA A 50 -4.12 -7.10 10.91
CA ALA A 50 -4.12 -6.91 9.47
C ALA A 50 -2.70 -6.95 8.88
N ARG A 51 -1.71 -6.34 9.56
CA ARG A 51 -0.31 -6.41 9.16
C ARG A 51 0.24 -7.83 9.17
N GLY A 52 -0.07 -8.61 10.21
CA GLY A 52 0.31 -10.03 10.30
C GLY A 52 -0.33 -10.89 9.21
N GLN A 53 -1.59 -10.62 8.85
CA GLN A 53 -2.25 -11.30 7.74
C GLN A 53 -1.55 -11.03 6.39
N VAL A 54 -1.20 -9.77 6.11
CA VAL A 54 -0.45 -9.39 4.89
C VAL A 54 0.96 -9.97 4.90
N GLN A 55 1.65 -9.94 6.04
CA GLN A 55 2.97 -10.56 6.20
C GLN A 55 2.92 -12.06 5.87
N SER A 56 1.94 -12.78 6.40
CA SER A 56 1.72 -14.20 6.11
C SER A 56 1.41 -14.46 4.63
N LEU A 57 0.54 -13.63 4.03
CA LEU A 57 0.16 -13.71 2.62
C LEU A 57 1.37 -13.54 1.68
N LEU A 58 2.26 -12.59 1.98
CA LEU A 58 3.44 -12.28 1.15
C LEU A 58 4.66 -13.14 1.50
N GLY A 59 4.65 -13.82 2.64
CA GLY A 59 5.80 -14.60 3.12
C GLY A 59 6.97 -13.74 3.62
N ALA A 60 6.70 -12.52 4.10
CA ALA A 60 7.74 -11.67 4.67
C ALA A 60 8.27 -12.24 6.00
N ALA A 61 9.56 -12.04 6.29
CA ALA A 61 10.18 -12.59 7.49
C ALA A 61 9.69 -11.87 8.76
N HIS A 62 9.48 -10.56 8.68
CA HIS A 62 9.00 -9.72 9.77
C HIS A 62 7.81 -8.85 9.36
N ASP A 63 6.87 -8.62 10.28
CA ASP A 63 5.72 -7.72 10.05
C ASP A 63 6.15 -6.27 9.82
N SER A 64 7.29 -5.86 10.39
CA SER A 64 7.90 -4.55 10.21
C SER A 64 8.34 -4.25 8.77
N GLU A 65 8.45 -5.26 7.91
CA GLU A 65 8.73 -5.07 6.48
C GLU A 65 7.49 -4.61 5.70
N ILE A 66 6.29 -4.81 6.25
CA ILE A 66 5.04 -4.39 5.63
C ILE A 66 4.80 -2.92 5.96
N VAL A 67 4.77 -2.05 4.96
CA VAL A 67 4.36 -0.65 5.08
C VAL A 67 3.01 -0.48 4.42
N PHE A 68 2.03 0.06 5.16
CA PHE A 68 0.72 0.39 4.59
C PHE A 68 0.77 1.80 4.00
N ASN A 69 0.42 1.92 2.73
CA ASN A 69 0.29 3.17 2.01
C ASN A 69 -1.15 3.34 1.50
N SER A 70 -1.41 4.37 0.70
CA SER A 70 -2.74 4.62 0.15
C SER A 70 -3.07 3.85 -1.13
N CYS A 71 -2.07 3.49 -1.95
CA CYS A 71 -2.28 2.84 -3.25
C CYS A 71 -0.97 2.33 -3.89
N GLY A 72 -1.09 1.54 -4.96
CA GLY A 72 0.08 1.05 -5.75
C GLY A 72 1.02 2.16 -6.22
N THR A 73 0.47 3.28 -6.70
CA THR A 73 1.27 4.44 -7.16
C THR A 73 2.16 5.03 -6.05
N GLU A 74 1.64 5.16 -4.83
CA GLU A 74 2.44 5.61 -3.69
C GLU A 74 3.50 4.57 -3.31
N SER A 75 3.19 3.27 -3.42
CA SER A 75 4.12 2.16 -3.16
C SER A 75 5.33 2.23 -4.07
N ASP A 76 5.08 2.36 -5.38
CA ASP A 76 6.09 2.45 -6.42
C ASP A 76 7.05 3.62 -6.14
N ALA A 77 6.49 4.81 -5.85
CA ALA A 77 7.27 5.97 -5.53
C ALA A 77 8.05 5.82 -4.22
N THR A 78 7.41 5.28 -3.18
CA THR A 78 8.04 5.05 -1.87
C THR A 78 9.25 4.14 -2.00
N ALA A 79 9.13 3.03 -2.75
CA ALA A 79 10.21 2.07 -2.94
C ALA A 79 11.42 2.69 -3.66
N ILE A 80 11.19 3.33 -4.81
CA ILE A 80 12.27 3.92 -5.63
C ILE A 80 12.93 5.09 -4.90
N LEU A 81 12.15 6.05 -4.41
CA LEU A 81 12.68 7.25 -3.78
C LEU A 81 13.41 6.93 -2.47
N SER A 82 12.91 5.98 -1.68
CA SER A 82 13.59 5.57 -0.45
C SER A 82 14.91 4.85 -0.75
N ALA A 83 14.97 4.02 -1.78
CA ALA A 83 16.19 3.34 -2.19
C ALA A 83 17.28 4.33 -2.64
N LEU A 84 16.93 5.31 -3.48
CA LEU A 84 17.83 6.37 -3.93
C LEU A 84 18.28 7.26 -2.75
N LYS A 85 17.36 7.62 -1.86
CA LYS A 85 17.67 8.43 -0.67
C LYS A 85 18.59 7.70 0.31
N ALA A 86 18.42 6.38 0.46
CA ALA A 86 19.24 5.55 1.34
C ALA A 86 20.64 5.26 0.77
N ASN A 87 20.81 5.33 -0.55
CA ASN A 87 22.07 5.04 -1.26
C ASN A 87 22.42 6.20 -2.22
N PRO A 88 22.79 7.38 -1.70
CA PRO A 88 22.94 8.60 -2.51
C PRO A 88 24.03 8.50 -3.60
N GLU A 89 24.97 7.58 -3.47
CA GLU A 89 25.98 7.26 -4.49
C GLU A 89 25.42 6.47 -5.69
N ARG A 90 24.24 5.85 -5.56
CA ARG A 90 23.58 5.10 -6.63
C ARG A 90 22.54 5.99 -7.31
N ARG A 91 22.86 6.44 -8.52
CA ARG A 91 21.96 7.32 -9.33
C ARG A 91 21.29 6.61 -10.50
N THR A 92 21.61 5.33 -10.73
CA THR A 92 21.07 4.57 -11.86
C THR A 92 19.87 3.74 -11.44
N VAL A 93 18.74 3.95 -12.11
CA VAL A 93 17.54 3.10 -12.02
C VAL A 93 17.42 2.31 -13.33
N ILE A 94 17.27 0.99 -13.23
CA ILE A 94 17.02 0.11 -14.39
C ILE A 94 15.60 -0.41 -14.26
N THR A 95 14.80 -0.25 -15.32
CA THR A 95 13.39 -0.66 -15.37
C THR A 95 13.00 -1.14 -16.77
N THR A 96 11.74 -1.51 -17.00
CA THR A 96 11.23 -1.98 -18.30
C THR A 96 10.35 -0.93 -18.99
N ALA A 97 10.14 -1.10 -20.30
CA ALA A 97 9.25 -0.22 -21.08
C ALA A 97 7.75 -0.51 -20.88
N VAL A 98 7.40 -1.57 -20.15
CA VAL A 98 6.01 -2.04 -19.96
C VAL A 98 5.50 -1.85 -18.54
N GLU A 99 6.25 -1.13 -17.70
CA GLU A 99 5.82 -0.82 -16.34
C GLU A 99 4.53 0.01 -16.31
N HIS A 100 3.85 -0.03 -15.17
CA HIS A 100 2.71 0.84 -14.91
C HIS A 100 3.11 2.33 -15.02
N PRO A 101 2.21 3.23 -15.46
CA PRO A 101 2.50 4.67 -15.56
C PRO A 101 3.04 5.32 -14.27
N ALA A 102 2.73 4.77 -13.10
CA ALA A 102 3.28 5.23 -11.82
C ALA A 102 4.82 5.14 -11.76
N ILE A 103 5.41 4.07 -12.30
CA ILE A 103 6.86 3.89 -12.40
C ILE A 103 7.42 4.74 -13.53
N LEU A 104 6.83 4.63 -14.74
CA LEU A 104 7.36 5.32 -15.93
C LEU A 104 7.39 6.85 -15.75
N SER A 105 6.32 7.42 -15.20
CA SER A 105 6.24 8.87 -14.97
C SER A 105 7.24 9.33 -13.91
N LEU A 106 7.46 8.51 -12.87
CA LEU A 106 8.45 8.79 -11.85
C LEU A 106 9.87 8.74 -12.42
N CYS A 107 10.22 7.72 -13.20
CA CYS A 107 11.52 7.61 -13.85
C CYS A 107 11.78 8.79 -14.80
N GLN A 108 10.79 9.19 -15.61
CA GLN A 108 10.89 10.38 -16.47
C GLN A 108 11.08 11.68 -15.69
N TRP A 109 10.54 11.78 -14.48
CA TRP A 109 10.79 12.91 -13.60
C TRP A 109 12.21 12.86 -13.02
N LEU A 110 12.65 11.69 -12.54
CA LEU A 110 14.01 11.49 -12.00
C LEU A 110 15.11 11.79 -13.02
N GLU A 111 14.91 11.44 -14.29
CA GLU A 111 15.82 11.78 -15.39
C GLU A 111 16.02 13.30 -15.56
N LYS A 112 15.05 14.12 -15.17
CA LYS A 112 15.13 15.59 -15.26
C LYS A 112 15.77 16.23 -14.03
N GLU A 113 15.70 15.56 -12.89
CA GLU A 113 16.26 16.02 -11.60
C GLU A 113 17.77 15.71 -11.48
N ASP A 114 18.45 15.52 -12.61
CA ASP A 114 19.89 15.24 -12.70
C ASP A 114 20.32 13.96 -11.97
N CYS A 115 19.47 12.92 -11.85
CA CYS A 115 19.97 11.58 -11.52
C CYS A 115 20.90 11.05 -12.62
#